data_AF-A0A310SRE5-F1
#
_entry.id   AF-A0A310SRE5-F1
#
_cell.length_a   1.000
_cell.length_b   1.000
_cell.length_c   1.000
_cell.angle_alpha   90.00
_cell.angle_beta   90.00
_cell.angle_gamma   90.00
#
_symmetry.space_group_name_H-M   'P 1'
#
loop_
_entity.id
_entity.type
_entity.pdbx_description
1 polymer ?
#
loop_
_entity_poly.entity_id
_entity_poly.type
_entity_poly.pdbx_seq_one_letter_code
_entity_poly.pdbx_strand_id
1 'polypeptide(L)'
;MIMSLTSTLRVSIIKILDTDAIVNKLRNGCPDKIACWNELKVLAIARSAVVVYSYAMLATLIRIQFNVMGGHVYKDIQNSNDTTTENVIQTKYMSLSRHFIYDGIKKLSLLIKDKVAEITASISLKDELTLRDIEEIYWAVTSSISSDNAKNPIKNLAEYMLLSNCEEEPTPILLKLFNETLDLLESEEVQNLTQSNIRNGFNLLVDHISAFFIGSPIIENGKTIQNGISVPGTSNQNSTNMRYDSSVFTNINKVSMPMAKIIPIINGQVPDKSTSKDFQSELLQRLVLNNELKTLGANIYEAFSF
;
A
#
# COMPACT_ATOMS: atom_id res chain seq x y z
N MET A 1 -10.45 -11.83 8.97
CA MET A 1 -9.03 -12.25 8.91
C MET A 1 -8.16 -11.22 8.17
N ILE A 2 -8.41 -10.91 6.89
CA ILE A 2 -7.58 -9.93 6.15
C ILE A 2 -7.54 -8.55 6.83
N MET A 3 -8.68 -8.06 7.32
CA MET A 3 -8.78 -6.78 8.05
C MET A 3 -7.94 -6.76 9.33
N SER A 4 -7.95 -7.84 10.13
CA SER A 4 -7.20 -7.92 11.39
C SER A 4 -5.70 -8.01 11.13
N LEU A 5 -5.27 -8.82 10.16
CA LEU A 5 -3.86 -8.95 9.80
C LEU A 5 -3.32 -7.65 9.19
N THR A 6 -4.12 -6.96 8.37
CA THR A 6 -3.78 -5.66 7.79
C THR A 6 -3.61 -4.59 8.88
N SER A 7 -4.45 -4.62 9.92
CA SER A 7 -4.29 -3.74 11.08
C SER A 7 -2.98 -3.99 11.83
N THR A 8 -2.62 -5.26 12.08
CA THR A 8 -1.34 -5.60 12.71
C THR A 8 -0.15 -5.20 11.83
N LEU A 9 -0.24 -5.47 10.53
CA LEU A 9 0.77 -5.09 9.54
C LEU A 9 1.01 -3.58 9.54
N ARG A 10 -0.07 -2.78 9.54
CA ARG A 10 -0.01 -1.32 9.65
C ARG A 10 0.73 -0.86 10.91
N VAL A 11 0.42 -1.45 12.07
CA VAL A 11 1.12 -1.13 13.33
C VAL A 11 2.61 -1.45 13.23
N SER A 12 2.98 -2.60 12.64
CA SER A 12 4.39 -2.94 12.40
C SER A 12 5.08 -1.90 11.51
N ILE A 13 4.45 -1.49 10.41
CA ILE A 13 5.00 -0.48 9.48
C ILE A 13 5.23 0.85 10.17
N ILE A 14 4.22 1.35 10.91
CA ILE A 14 4.31 2.61 11.65
C ILE A 14 5.48 2.58 12.64
N LYS A 15 5.65 1.47 13.36
CA LYS A 15 6.73 1.28 14.32
C LYS A 15 8.11 1.23 13.66
N ILE A 16 8.23 0.62 12.48
CA ILE A 16 9.51 0.51 11.76
C ILE A 16 9.90 1.85 11.12
N LEU A 17 8.91 2.55 10.54
CA LEU A 17 9.08 3.81 9.82
C LEU A 17 8.43 4.95 10.62
N ASP A 18 8.93 5.21 11.83
CA ASP A 18 8.33 6.13 12.81
C ASP A 18 8.52 7.62 12.44
N THR A 19 7.53 8.18 11.75
CA THR A 19 7.49 9.61 11.39
C THR A 19 7.10 10.48 12.57
N ASP A 20 6.34 9.95 13.52
CA ASP A 20 5.86 10.69 14.70
C ASP A 20 7.01 11.06 15.62
N ALA A 21 7.99 10.17 15.78
CA ALA A 21 9.23 10.48 16.48
C ALA A 21 9.93 11.71 15.88
N ILE A 22 10.00 11.81 14.55
CA ILE A 22 10.65 12.94 13.87
C ILE A 22 9.79 14.21 13.95
N VAL A 23 8.48 14.09 13.79
CA VAL A 23 7.54 15.23 13.96
C VAL A 23 7.63 15.78 15.39
N ASN A 24 7.69 14.92 16.39
CA ASN A 24 7.84 15.34 17.79
C ASN A 24 9.20 16.01 18.05
N LYS A 25 10.30 15.50 17.47
CA LYS A 25 11.61 16.17 17.51
C LYS A 25 11.54 17.57 16.87
N LEU A 26 10.87 17.71 15.73
CA LEU A 26 10.70 19.00 15.05
C LEU A 26 9.87 20.00 15.89
N ARG A 27 8.83 19.53 16.59
CA ARG A 27 7.97 20.36 17.46
C ARG A 27 8.68 20.82 18.73
N ASN A 28 9.42 19.92 19.38
CA ASN A 28 10.08 20.20 20.66
C ASN A 28 11.43 20.92 20.52
N GLY A 29 11.88 21.13 19.28
CA GLY A 29 13.18 21.73 18.96
C GLY A 29 14.18 20.66 18.55
N CYS A 30 14.58 20.69 17.28
CA CYS A 30 15.66 19.87 16.72
C CYS A 30 16.87 20.78 16.43
N PRO A 31 18.11 20.41 16.83
CA PRO A 31 19.30 21.21 16.58
C PRO A 31 19.59 21.35 15.08
N ASP A 32 19.35 20.30 14.29
CA ASP A 32 19.41 20.33 12.83
C ASP A 32 18.04 20.08 12.20
N LYS A 33 17.25 21.15 12.06
CA LYS A 33 15.91 21.08 11.46
C LYS A 33 15.94 20.55 10.03
N ILE A 34 16.98 20.86 9.25
CA ILE A 34 17.05 20.47 7.83
C ILE A 34 17.27 18.96 7.74
N ALA A 35 18.18 18.40 8.54
CA ALA A 35 18.35 16.95 8.64
C ALA A 35 17.06 16.26 9.11
N CYS A 36 16.40 16.78 10.15
CA CYS A 36 15.13 16.26 10.64
C CYS A 36 14.03 16.26 9.53
N TRP A 37 13.93 17.31 8.70
CA TRP A 37 12.99 17.35 7.57
C TRP A 37 13.36 16.40 6.43
N ASN A 38 14.65 16.25 6.12
CA ASN A 38 15.11 15.29 5.11
C ASN A 38 14.88 13.84 5.54
N GLU A 39 15.04 13.54 6.83
CA GLU A 39 14.68 12.22 7.38
C GLU A 39 13.16 11.98 7.27
N LEU A 40 12.34 12.98 7.64
CA LEU A 40 10.89 12.89 7.52
C LEU A 40 10.44 12.68 6.06
N LYS A 41 11.11 13.33 5.10
CA LYS A 41 10.89 13.15 3.66
C LYS A 41 11.01 11.67 3.26
N VAL A 42 12.14 11.05 3.63
CA VAL A 42 12.41 9.64 3.32
C VAL A 42 11.38 8.74 3.99
N LEU A 43 11.11 8.96 5.29
CA LEU A 43 10.18 8.12 6.04
C LEU A 43 8.73 8.23 5.53
N ALA A 44 8.24 9.42 5.17
CA ALA A 44 6.88 9.60 4.67
C ALA A 44 6.65 8.87 3.33
N ILE A 45 7.58 9.01 2.40
CA ILE A 45 7.51 8.35 1.09
C ILE A 45 7.69 6.83 1.25
N ALA A 46 8.65 6.39 2.06
CA ALA A 46 8.87 4.97 2.32
C ALA A 46 7.65 4.32 3.00
N ARG A 47 7.06 4.98 4.01
CA ARG A 47 5.90 4.46 4.76
C ARG A 47 4.70 4.23 3.84
N SER A 48 4.38 5.19 2.97
CA SER A 48 3.29 5.05 2.00
C SER A 48 3.58 3.98 0.94
N ALA A 49 4.81 3.90 0.43
CA ALA A 49 5.21 2.84 -0.51
C ALA A 49 5.14 1.43 0.11
N VAL A 50 5.65 1.26 1.33
CA VAL A 50 5.57 -0.03 2.06
C VAL A 50 4.13 -0.45 2.27
N VAL A 51 3.20 0.45 2.57
CA VAL A 51 1.77 0.13 2.69
C VAL A 51 1.22 -0.42 1.38
N VAL A 52 1.52 0.21 0.25
CA VAL A 52 1.09 -0.26 -1.07
C VAL A 52 1.61 -1.67 -1.36
N TYR A 53 2.92 -1.90 -1.23
CA TYR A 53 3.53 -3.20 -1.46
C TYR A 53 2.94 -4.25 -0.52
N SER A 54 2.94 -3.96 0.77
CA SER A 54 2.60 -4.94 1.79
C SER A 54 1.13 -5.34 1.79
N TYR A 55 0.21 -4.43 1.46
CA TYR A 55 -1.21 -4.75 1.36
C TYR A 55 -1.49 -5.64 0.14
N ALA A 56 -0.89 -5.32 -1.02
CA ALA A 56 -1.04 -6.15 -2.23
C ALA A 56 -0.45 -7.55 -2.04
N MET A 57 0.72 -7.62 -1.42
CA MET A 57 1.38 -8.86 -1.02
C MET A 57 0.51 -9.68 -0.05
N LEU A 58 0.05 -9.08 1.06
CA LEU A 58 -0.80 -9.78 2.04
C LEU A 58 -2.13 -10.25 1.42
N ALA A 59 -2.77 -9.42 0.59
CA ALA A 59 -4.01 -9.79 -0.08
C ALA A 59 -3.82 -11.01 -0.99
N THR A 60 -2.70 -11.04 -1.74
CA THR A 60 -2.32 -12.19 -2.58
C THR A 60 -2.10 -13.43 -1.72
N LEU A 61 -1.27 -13.35 -0.67
CA LEU A 61 -0.97 -14.47 0.22
C LEU A 61 -2.23 -15.07 0.85
N ILE A 62 -3.10 -14.21 1.42
CA ILE A 62 -4.33 -14.67 2.08
C ILE A 62 -5.29 -15.29 1.07
N ARG A 63 -5.36 -14.78 -0.16
CA ARG A 63 -6.15 -15.39 -1.24
C ARG A 63 -5.63 -16.78 -1.58
N ILE A 64 -4.31 -16.94 -1.72
CA ILE A 64 -3.70 -18.25 -1.96
C ILE A 64 -4.00 -19.20 -0.79
N GLN A 65 -3.64 -18.82 0.43
CA GLN A 65 -3.80 -19.68 1.61
C GLN A 65 -5.25 -20.12 1.82
N PHE A 66 -6.19 -19.19 1.69
CA PHE A 66 -7.59 -19.51 1.90
C PHE A 66 -8.14 -20.50 0.85
N ASN A 67 -7.74 -20.36 -0.42
CA ASN A 67 -8.26 -21.21 -1.48
C ASN A 67 -7.53 -22.56 -1.59
N VAL A 68 -6.22 -22.61 -1.30
CA VAL A 68 -5.50 -23.89 -1.15
C VAL A 68 -6.12 -24.70 -0.02
N MET A 69 -6.25 -24.11 1.18
CA MET A 69 -6.88 -24.77 2.32
C MET A 69 -8.33 -25.18 2.02
N GLY A 70 -9.11 -24.29 1.41
CA GLY A 70 -10.49 -24.58 1.03
C GLY A 70 -10.62 -25.79 0.10
N GLY A 71 -9.70 -25.95 -0.85
CA GLY A 71 -9.70 -27.07 -1.79
C GLY A 71 -9.41 -28.40 -1.10
N HIS A 72 -8.39 -28.45 -0.24
CA HIS A 72 -8.09 -29.69 0.52
C HIS A 72 -9.20 -30.05 1.50
N VAL A 73 -9.77 -29.08 2.23
CA VAL A 73 -10.91 -29.33 3.13
C VAL A 73 -12.11 -29.89 2.34
N TYR A 74 -12.39 -29.37 1.14
CA TYR A 74 -13.45 -29.89 0.29
C TYR A 74 -13.19 -31.34 -0.15
N LYS A 75 -11.95 -31.65 -0.56
CA LYS A 75 -11.52 -32.99 -0.96
C LYS A 75 -11.57 -33.98 0.23
N ASP A 76 -11.22 -33.53 1.43
CA ASP A 76 -11.25 -34.36 2.63
C ASP A 76 -12.71 -34.68 3.05
N ILE A 77 -13.63 -33.71 2.95
CA ILE A 77 -15.07 -33.92 3.17
C ILE A 77 -15.64 -34.97 2.21
N GLN A 78 -15.18 -35.00 0.96
CA GLN A 78 -15.59 -36.02 -0.01
C GLN A 78 -15.07 -37.43 0.36
N ASN A 79 -13.97 -37.53 1.10
CA ASN A 79 -13.24 -38.78 1.34
C ASN A 79 -13.35 -39.33 2.78
N SER A 80 -13.65 -38.53 3.82
CA SER A 80 -13.71 -39.00 5.22
C SER A 80 -14.44 -38.04 6.21
N ASN A 81 -14.90 -38.56 7.35
CA ASN A 81 -15.73 -37.87 8.37
C ASN A 81 -14.95 -37.31 9.60
N ASP A 82 -13.60 -37.32 9.61
CA ASP A 82 -12.80 -37.00 10.82
C ASP A 82 -12.46 -35.51 10.97
N THR A 83 -13.30 -34.78 11.72
CA THR A 83 -13.32 -33.30 11.81
C THR A 83 -12.39 -32.67 12.87
N THR A 84 -11.71 -33.46 13.70
CA THR A 84 -11.03 -32.92 14.91
C THR A 84 -9.55 -32.55 14.69
N THR A 85 -8.82 -33.32 13.87
CA THR A 85 -7.41 -33.05 13.52
C THR A 85 -7.26 -31.87 12.54
N GLU A 86 -8.32 -31.58 11.77
CA GLU A 86 -8.42 -30.51 10.77
C GLU A 86 -8.18 -29.10 11.34
N ASN A 87 -8.79 -28.77 12.49
CA ASN A 87 -8.75 -27.42 13.04
C ASN A 87 -7.34 -26.97 13.47
N VAL A 88 -6.51 -27.92 13.94
CA VAL A 88 -5.13 -27.64 14.35
C VAL A 88 -4.25 -27.38 13.13
N ILE A 89 -4.40 -28.19 12.08
CA ILE A 89 -3.68 -28.03 10.81
C ILE A 89 -4.07 -26.71 10.14
N GLN A 90 -5.37 -26.40 10.09
CA GLN A 90 -5.89 -25.15 9.56
C GLN A 90 -5.29 -23.94 10.29
N THR A 91 -5.31 -23.96 11.61
CA THR A 91 -4.75 -22.87 12.42
C THR A 91 -3.24 -22.71 12.19
N LYS A 92 -2.49 -23.82 12.14
CA LYS A 92 -1.04 -23.80 11.93
C LYS A 92 -0.68 -23.28 10.54
N TYR A 93 -1.38 -23.73 9.50
CA TYR A 93 -1.17 -23.25 8.12
C TYR A 93 -1.50 -21.76 7.97
N MET A 94 -2.65 -21.29 8.48
CA MET A 94 -3.00 -19.86 8.39
C MET A 94 -2.02 -18.97 9.18
N SER A 95 -1.35 -19.53 10.19
CA SER A 95 -0.34 -18.82 10.98
C SER A 95 0.97 -18.55 10.21
N LEU A 96 1.20 -19.17 9.06
CA LEU A 96 2.38 -18.89 8.22
C LEU A 96 2.44 -17.42 7.78
N SER A 97 1.28 -16.77 7.61
CA SER A 97 1.18 -15.33 7.33
C SER A 97 1.82 -14.43 8.39
N ARG A 98 2.08 -14.95 9.60
CA ARG A 98 2.78 -14.21 10.66
C ARG A 98 4.21 -13.86 10.26
N HIS A 99 4.90 -14.71 9.50
CA HIS A 99 6.26 -14.41 9.05
C HIS A 99 6.29 -13.07 8.31
N PHE A 100 5.37 -12.89 7.37
CA PHE A 100 5.23 -11.66 6.62
C PHE A 100 4.99 -10.44 7.52
N ILE A 101 4.11 -10.57 8.52
CA ILE A 101 3.69 -9.48 9.40
C ILE A 101 4.78 -9.01 10.37
N TYR A 102 5.77 -9.86 10.66
CA TYR A 102 6.83 -9.54 11.63
C TYR A 102 8.20 -9.37 10.96
N ASP A 103 8.71 -10.40 10.29
CA ASP A 103 10.06 -10.40 9.74
C ASP A 103 10.08 -9.88 8.30
N GLY A 104 9.18 -10.40 7.46
CA GLY A 104 9.05 -10.00 6.06
C GLY A 104 8.81 -8.50 5.90
N ILE A 105 7.93 -7.92 6.71
CA ILE A 105 7.65 -6.48 6.66
C ILE A 105 8.84 -5.63 7.06
N LYS A 106 9.68 -6.12 7.98
CA LYS A 106 10.89 -5.41 8.42
C LYS A 106 11.91 -5.38 7.29
N LYS A 107 12.11 -6.52 6.63
CA LYS A 107 12.97 -6.63 5.44
C LYS A 107 12.47 -5.72 4.31
N LEU A 108 11.17 -5.76 4.01
CA LEU A 108 10.54 -4.93 2.97
C LEU A 108 10.69 -3.43 3.28
N SER A 109 10.45 -3.05 4.55
CA SER A 109 10.53 -1.66 5.00
C SER A 109 11.93 -1.09 4.88
N LEU A 110 12.96 -1.86 5.24
CA LEU A 110 14.36 -1.44 5.11
C LEU A 110 14.75 -1.28 3.64
N LEU A 111 14.43 -2.26 2.80
CA LEU A 111 14.69 -2.18 1.36
C LEU A 111 14.07 -0.93 0.72
N ILE A 112 12.78 -0.69 0.95
CA ILE A 112 12.07 0.45 0.35
C ILE A 112 12.62 1.77 0.91
N LYS A 113 12.91 1.83 2.22
CA LYS A 113 13.51 3.02 2.83
C LYS A 113 14.85 3.38 2.18
N ASP A 114 15.72 2.39 1.97
CA ASP A 114 17.04 2.60 1.36
C ASP A 114 16.88 3.12 -0.09
N LYS A 115 15.99 2.51 -0.88
CA LYS A 115 15.71 2.98 -2.25
C LYS A 115 15.11 4.38 -2.31
N VAL A 116 14.19 4.71 -1.40
CA VAL A 116 13.63 6.06 -1.29
C VAL A 116 14.69 7.08 -0.89
N ALA A 117 15.61 6.72 0.02
CA ALA A 117 16.71 7.58 0.41
C ALA A 117 17.63 7.91 -0.78
N GLU A 118 17.98 6.91 -1.59
CA GLU A 118 18.77 7.08 -2.81
C GLU A 118 18.07 8.00 -3.82
N ILE A 119 16.80 7.73 -4.12
CA ILE A 119 16.03 8.46 -5.16
C ILE A 119 15.77 9.91 -4.76
N THR A 120 15.51 10.16 -3.48
CA THR A 120 15.14 11.50 -3.01
C THR A 120 16.33 12.32 -2.52
N ALA A 121 17.56 11.79 -2.61
CA ALA A 121 18.78 12.46 -2.15
C ALA A 121 19.04 13.78 -2.86
N SER A 122 18.78 13.85 -4.18
CA SER A 122 18.97 15.05 -5.00
C SER A 122 17.85 16.08 -4.87
N ILE A 123 16.71 15.71 -4.25
CA ILE A 123 15.53 16.57 -4.13
C ILE A 123 15.64 17.40 -2.84
N SER A 124 15.81 18.70 -3.00
CA SER A 124 15.84 19.67 -1.91
C SER A 124 14.43 19.92 -1.36
N LEU A 125 14.35 20.32 -0.09
CA LEU A 125 13.10 20.68 0.58
C LEU A 125 12.39 21.89 -0.07
N LYS A 126 13.13 22.70 -0.84
CA LYS A 126 12.63 23.90 -1.52
C LYS A 126 12.20 23.65 -2.96
N ASP A 127 12.50 22.47 -3.52
CA ASP A 127 12.19 22.19 -4.91
C ASP A 127 10.67 22.16 -5.11
N GLU A 128 10.22 22.87 -6.14
CA GLU A 128 8.81 22.95 -6.53
C GLU A 128 8.48 21.71 -7.36
N LEU A 129 7.64 20.83 -6.81
CA LEU A 129 7.26 19.57 -7.45
C LEU A 129 5.80 19.60 -7.84
N THR A 130 5.51 19.14 -9.05
CA THR A 130 4.18 18.87 -9.58
C THR A 130 3.69 17.49 -9.16
N LEU A 131 2.42 17.19 -9.39
CA LEU A 131 1.88 15.85 -9.17
C LEU A 131 2.63 14.78 -9.99
N ARG A 132 3.04 15.13 -11.22
CA ARG A 132 3.83 14.25 -12.09
C ARG A 132 5.19 13.91 -11.48
N ASP A 133 5.85 14.88 -10.85
CA ASP A 133 7.13 14.61 -10.18
C ASP A 133 6.95 13.61 -9.02
N ILE A 134 5.79 13.64 -8.33
CA ILE A 134 5.45 12.66 -7.28
C ILE A 134 5.19 11.27 -7.87
N GLU A 135 4.47 11.19 -8.99
CA GLU A 135 4.31 9.94 -9.75
C GLU A 135 5.67 9.37 -10.16
N GLU A 136 6.56 10.21 -10.68
CA GLU A 136 7.90 9.84 -11.12
C GLU A 136 8.77 9.34 -9.96
N ILE A 137 8.63 9.91 -8.75
CA ILE A 137 9.30 9.38 -7.53
C ILE A 137 8.85 7.94 -7.23
N TYR A 138 7.54 7.68 -7.17
CA TYR A 138 7.04 6.32 -6.87
C TYR A 138 7.34 5.32 -7.99
N TRP A 139 7.31 5.78 -9.23
CA TRP A 139 7.73 5.00 -10.38
C TRP A 139 9.22 4.64 -10.30
N ALA A 140 10.09 5.62 -9.98
CA ALA A 140 11.52 5.39 -9.80
C ALA A 140 11.80 4.41 -8.65
N VAL A 141 11.04 4.47 -7.54
CA VAL A 141 11.13 3.49 -6.44
C VAL A 141 10.82 2.10 -6.96
N THR A 142 9.71 1.94 -7.68
CA THR A 142 9.30 0.65 -8.24
C THR A 142 10.30 0.11 -9.26
N SER A 143 10.84 0.97 -10.13
CA SER A 143 11.84 0.60 -11.13
C SER A 143 13.18 0.21 -10.49
N SER A 144 13.63 0.94 -9.46
CA SER A 144 14.87 0.65 -8.74
C SER A 144 14.79 -0.69 -7.99
N ILE A 145 13.65 -0.97 -7.35
CA ILE A 145 13.38 -2.28 -6.73
C ILE A 145 13.36 -3.38 -7.78
N SER A 146 12.70 -3.14 -8.92
CA SER A 146 12.57 -4.14 -9.98
C SER A 146 13.90 -4.49 -10.64
N SER A 147 14.87 -3.57 -10.63
CA SER A 147 16.20 -3.77 -11.21
C SER A 147 17.12 -4.62 -10.32
N ASP A 148 16.86 -4.70 -9.01
CA ASP A 148 17.60 -5.52 -8.06
C ASP A 148 16.90 -6.88 -7.88
N ASN A 149 17.07 -7.79 -8.85
CA ASN A 149 16.40 -9.10 -8.87
C ASN A 149 16.59 -9.89 -7.56
N ALA A 150 17.75 -9.79 -6.91
CA ALA A 150 18.05 -10.53 -5.69
C ALA A 150 17.24 -10.03 -4.48
N LYS A 151 16.87 -8.75 -4.46
CA LYS A 151 16.06 -8.15 -3.38
C LYS A 151 14.63 -7.81 -3.81
N ASN A 152 14.26 -8.12 -5.05
CA ASN A 152 12.95 -7.78 -5.57
C ASN A 152 11.87 -8.57 -4.80
N PRO A 153 10.99 -7.91 -4.03
CA PRO A 153 10.01 -8.58 -3.18
C PRO A 153 8.94 -9.33 -3.99
N ILE A 154 8.78 -8.99 -5.27
CA ILE A 154 7.80 -9.62 -6.16
C ILE A 154 8.40 -10.82 -6.88
N LYS A 155 9.70 -10.82 -7.17
CA LYS A 155 10.38 -12.03 -7.67
C LYS A 155 10.67 -13.04 -6.56
N ASN A 156 10.75 -12.58 -5.32
CA ASN A 156 11.07 -13.41 -4.15
C ASN A 156 9.90 -13.43 -3.15
N LEU A 157 8.64 -13.50 -3.62
CA LEU A 157 7.44 -13.43 -2.74
C LEU A 157 7.53 -14.41 -1.57
N ALA A 158 7.92 -15.66 -1.83
CA ALA A 158 8.06 -16.69 -0.83
C ALA A 158 9.04 -16.31 0.30
N GLU A 159 10.19 -15.71 -0.05
CA GLU A 159 11.21 -15.30 0.93
C GLU A 159 10.70 -14.21 1.89
N TYR A 160 9.80 -13.34 1.42
CA TYR A 160 9.19 -12.32 2.27
C TYR A 160 7.98 -12.86 3.05
N MET A 161 7.23 -13.78 2.46
CA MET A 161 5.91 -14.18 2.96
C MET A 161 5.91 -15.43 3.85
N LEU A 162 6.85 -16.34 3.61
CA LEU A 162 6.89 -17.67 4.21
C LEU A 162 8.17 -17.86 5.04
N LEU A 163 8.06 -18.67 6.09
CA LEU A 163 9.19 -19.04 6.94
C LEU A 163 10.05 -20.10 6.25
N SER A 164 11.37 -19.89 6.16
CA SER A 164 12.31 -20.79 5.48
C SER A 164 12.50 -22.15 6.17
N ASN A 165 12.00 -22.35 7.39
CA ASN A 165 12.19 -23.57 8.18
C ASN A 165 11.02 -24.56 8.11
N CYS A 166 10.05 -24.34 7.21
CA CYS A 166 8.90 -25.24 7.06
C CYS A 166 9.24 -26.56 6.35
N GLU A 167 10.45 -26.70 5.77
CA GLU A 167 10.92 -27.95 5.17
C GLU A 167 11.07 -29.09 6.20
N GLU A 168 11.27 -28.76 7.47
CA GLU A 168 11.40 -29.73 8.58
C GLU A 168 10.04 -30.08 9.23
N GLU A 169 8.92 -29.67 8.63
CA GLU A 169 7.62 -29.86 9.27
C GLU A 169 7.20 -31.33 9.31
N PRO A 170 7.06 -31.94 10.51
CA PRO A 170 6.82 -33.39 10.64
C PRO A 170 5.42 -33.82 10.17
N THR A 171 4.51 -32.86 9.98
CA THR A 171 3.11 -33.13 9.60
C THR A 171 2.98 -33.18 8.07
N PRO A 172 2.78 -34.36 7.43
CA PRO A 172 2.88 -34.49 5.98
C PRO A 172 1.90 -33.61 5.21
N ILE A 173 0.68 -33.46 5.72
CA ILE A 173 -0.36 -32.61 5.11
C ILE A 173 0.01 -31.11 5.20
N LEU A 174 0.63 -30.67 6.30
CA LEU A 174 1.06 -29.28 6.43
C LEU A 174 2.25 -28.96 5.52
N LEU A 175 3.20 -29.90 5.40
CA LEU A 175 4.32 -29.80 4.46
C LEU A 175 3.81 -29.74 3.01
N LYS A 176 2.80 -30.55 2.66
CA LYS A 176 2.14 -30.51 1.35
C LYS A 176 1.53 -29.13 1.06
N LEU A 177 0.70 -28.62 1.98
CA LEU A 177 0.08 -27.29 1.84
C LEU A 177 1.12 -26.17 1.72
N PHE A 178 2.22 -26.29 2.45
CA PHE A 178 3.35 -25.35 2.37
C PHE A 178 4.00 -25.36 0.99
N ASN A 179 4.37 -26.54 0.48
CA ASN A 179 5.01 -26.68 -0.83
C ASN A 179 4.10 -26.18 -1.97
N GLU A 180 2.82 -26.50 -1.93
CA GLU A 180 1.86 -25.98 -2.92
C GLU A 180 1.73 -24.45 -2.87
N THR A 181 1.81 -23.86 -1.67
CA THR A 181 1.82 -22.40 -1.51
C THR A 181 3.11 -21.80 -2.05
N LEU A 182 4.25 -22.45 -1.82
CA LEU A 182 5.56 -22.05 -2.32
C LEU A 182 5.54 -22.01 -3.86
N ASP A 183 5.11 -23.10 -4.50
CA ASP A 183 4.99 -23.19 -5.96
C ASP A 183 4.12 -22.07 -6.55
N LEU A 184 2.99 -21.76 -5.90
CA LEU A 184 2.11 -20.67 -6.33
C LEU A 184 2.77 -19.30 -6.20
N LEU A 185 3.49 -19.03 -5.10
CA LEU A 185 4.19 -17.76 -4.91
C LEU A 185 5.39 -17.58 -5.87
N GLU A 186 5.96 -18.67 -6.36
CA GLU A 186 7.03 -18.67 -7.36
C GLU A 186 6.48 -18.54 -8.80
N SER A 187 5.19 -18.75 -9.00
CA SER A 187 4.57 -18.65 -10.32
C SER A 187 4.56 -17.23 -10.89
N GLU A 188 4.88 -17.11 -12.18
CA GLU A 188 4.93 -15.81 -12.86
C GLU A 188 3.55 -15.10 -12.90
N GLU A 189 2.46 -15.88 -12.99
CA GLU A 189 1.09 -15.35 -12.95
C GLU A 189 0.82 -14.60 -11.64
N VAL A 190 1.12 -15.21 -10.50
CA VAL A 190 0.94 -14.60 -9.18
C VAL A 190 1.83 -13.37 -9.03
N GLN A 191 3.10 -13.45 -9.44
CA GLN A 191 4.02 -12.31 -9.38
C GLN A 191 3.53 -11.12 -10.22
N ASN A 192 3.09 -11.36 -11.45
CA ASN A 192 2.58 -10.32 -12.34
C ASN A 192 1.28 -9.71 -11.81
N LEU A 193 0.39 -10.54 -11.24
CA LEU A 193 -0.84 -10.07 -10.63
C LEU A 193 -0.56 -9.21 -9.39
N THR A 194 0.36 -9.62 -8.51
CA THR A 194 0.77 -8.81 -7.36
C THR A 194 1.40 -7.48 -7.83
N GLN A 195 2.27 -7.51 -8.84
CA GLN A 195 2.86 -6.30 -9.41
C GLN A 195 1.81 -5.34 -9.98
N SER A 196 0.80 -5.86 -10.68
CA SER A 196 -0.32 -5.07 -11.21
C SER A 196 -1.10 -4.38 -10.08
N ASN A 197 -1.38 -5.11 -8.99
CA ASN A 197 -2.06 -4.57 -7.82
C ASN A 197 -1.23 -3.49 -7.10
N ILE A 198 0.10 -3.62 -7.07
CA ILE A 198 1.01 -2.59 -6.53
C ILE A 198 0.94 -1.32 -7.37
N ARG A 199 1.02 -1.44 -8.70
CA ARG A 199 0.86 -0.30 -9.62
C ARG A 199 -0.48 0.41 -9.41
N ASN A 200 -1.57 -0.34 -9.31
CA ASN A 200 -2.90 0.21 -9.04
C ASN A 200 -2.98 0.90 -7.67
N GLY A 201 -2.28 0.38 -6.66
CA GLY A 201 -2.18 1.00 -5.35
C GLY A 201 -1.40 2.33 -5.37
N PHE A 202 -0.33 2.44 -6.17
CA PHE A 202 0.36 3.71 -6.36
C PHE A 202 -0.48 4.73 -7.12
N ASN A 203 -1.22 4.32 -8.15
CA ASN A 203 -2.16 5.20 -8.84
C ASN A 203 -3.20 5.76 -7.85
N LEU A 204 -3.78 4.90 -7.01
CA LEU A 204 -4.70 5.33 -5.96
C LEU A 204 -4.04 6.31 -4.97
N LEU A 205 -2.80 6.06 -4.57
CA LEU A 205 -2.07 6.94 -3.65
C LEU A 205 -1.90 8.34 -4.25
N VAL A 206 -1.48 8.39 -5.51
CA VAL A 206 -1.32 9.65 -6.25
C VAL A 206 -2.66 10.35 -6.43
N ASP A 207 -3.74 9.62 -6.71
CA ASP A 207 -5.10 10.17 -6.79
C ASP A 207 -5.48 10.89 -5.48
N HIS A 208 -5.20 10.27 -4.32
CA HIS A 208 -5.43 10.90 -3.01
C HIS A 208 -4.56 12.14 -2.78
N ILE A 209 -3.30 12.10 -3.20
CA ILE A 209 -2.38 13.25 -3.10
C ILE A 209 -2.83 14.39 -4.02
N SER A 210 -3.39 14.09 -5.19
CA SER A 210 -3.83 15.09 -6.18
C SER A 210 -4.87 16.07 -5.64
N ALA A 211 -5.70 15.64 -4.68
CA ALA A 211 -6.70 16.49 -4.04
C ALA A 211 -6.10 17.74 -3.38
N PHE A 212 -4.83 17.66 -2.96
CA PHE A 212 -4.12 18.77 -2.31
C PHE A 212 -3.45 19.73 -3.30
N PHE A 213 -3.39 19.38 -4.60
CA PHE A 213 -2.88 20.24 -5.67
C PHE A 213 -3.95 21.17 -6.26
N ILE A 214 -5.24 20.97 -5.91
CA ILE A 214 -6.37 21.74 -6.47
C ILE A 214 -6.58 23.09 -5.75
N GLY A 215 -6.00 23.28 -4.55
CA GLY A 215 -6.33 24.37 -3.63
C GLY A 215 -5.27 25.46 -3.43
N SER A 216 -4.20 25.52 -4.21
CA SER A 216 -3.24 26.64 -4.06
C SER A 216 -3.87 27.91 -4.66
N PRO A 217 -4.11 28.99 -3.89
CA PRO A 217 -4.62 30.22 -4.46
C PRO A 217 -3.57 30.74 -5.44
N ILE A 218 -3.93 30.81 -6.71
CA ILE A 218 -3.15 31.51 -7.73
C ILE A 218 -3.16 32.98 -7.29
N ILE A 219 -2.02 33.47 -6.80
CA ILE A 219 -1.82 34.89 -6.58
C ILE A 219 -1.55 35.51 -7.96
N GLU A 220 -2.61 35.79 -8.71
CA GLU A 220 -2.54 36.83 -9.74
C GLU A 220 -3.02 38.14 -9.11
N ASN A 221 -2.11 39.12 -9.06
CA ASN A 221 -2.39 40.53 -8.76
C ASN A 221 -3.11 40.82 -7.43
N GLY A 222 -2.61 40.26 -6.32
CA GLY A 222 -2.78 40.87 -4.99
C GLY A 222 -4.20 40.90 -4.41
N LYS A 223 -5.13 40.06 -4.90
CA LYS A 223 -6.44 39.88 -4.26
C LYS A 223 -6.71 38.41 -3.94
N THR A 224 -6.79 38.11 -2.65
CA THR A 224 -7.22 36.81 -2.11
C THR A 224 -8.72 36.62 -2.38
N ILE A 225 -9.07 35.68 -3.25
CA ILE A 225 -10.47 35.22 -3.39
C ILE A 225 -10.66 34.06 -2.42
N GLN A 226 -11.43 34.28 -1.35
CA GLN A 226 -11.90 33.22 -0.47
C GLN A 226 -13.07 32.49 -1.15
N ASN A 227 -12.89 31.20 -1.46
CA ASN A 227 -13.99 30.35 -1.92
C ASN A 227 -14.84 29.91 -0.72
N GLY A 228 -15.83 30.73 -0.37
CA GLY A 228 -16.91 30.33 0.53
C GLY A 228 -17.88 29.40 -0.19
N ILE A 229 -18.09 28.20 0.35
CA ILE A 229 -19.12 27.26 -0.11
C ILE A 229 -20.48 27.78 0.39
N SER A 230 -21.30 28.31 -0.50
CA SER A 230 -22.71 28.62 -0.22
C SER A 230 -23.58 27.43 -0.58
N VAL A 231 -24.29 26.89 0.41
CA VAL A 231 -25.28 25.80 0.27
C VAL A 231 -26.52 26.32 -0.49
N PRO A 232 -27.20 25.52 -1.36
CA PRO A 232 -28.32 26.02 -2.14
C PRO A 232 -29.62 26.04 -1.34
N GLY A 233 -30.21 27.23 -1.21
CA GLY A 233 -31.60 27.46 -0.81
C GLY A 233 -32.44 27.95 -2.00
N THR A 234 -33.70 27.55 -2.02
CA THR A 234 -34.69 27.60 -3.11
C THR A 234 -35.06 28.98 -3.68
N SER A 235 -35.31 28.98 -5.00
CA SER A 235 -36.18 29.85 -5.84
C SER A 235 -36.04 31.39 -5.78
N ASN A 236 -35.63 32.00 -6.90
CA ASN A 236 -36.54 32.80 -7.76
C ASN A 236 -35.85 33.25 -9.05
N GLN A 237 -36.61 33.21 -10.14
CA GLN A 237 -36.22 33.64 -11.49
C GLN A 237 -35.94 35.15 -11.51
N ASN A 238 -34.80 35.55 -12.09
CA ASN A 238 -34.70 36.73 -12.92
C ASN A 238 -33.49 36.60 -13.85
N SER A 239 -33.80 36.59 -15.14
CA SER A 239 -32.90 36.55 -16.28
C SER A 239 -31.97 37.76 -16.28
N THR A 240 -30.72 37.52 -15.92
CA THR A 240 -29.58 38.36 -16.27
C THR A 240 -28.49 37.44 -16.82
N ASN A 241 -27.95 37.79 -17.99
CA ASN A 241 -26.95 37.01 -18.71
C ASN A 241 -25.74 36.73 -17.82
N MET A 242 -25.72 35.57 -17.16
CA MET A 242 -24.50 35.04 -16.58
C MET A 242 -23.65 34.50 -17.73
N ARG A 243 -22.59 35.24 -18.06
CA ARG A 243 -21.40 34.61 -18.64
C ARG A 243 -20.98 33.53 -17.64
N TYR A 244 -21.23 32.28 -18.01
CA TYR A 244 -20.48 31.17 -17.45
C TYR A 244 -19.02 31.46 -17.79
N ASP A 245 -18.27 32.00 -16.83
CA ASP A 245 -16.82 32.05 -16.94
C ASP A 245 -16.34 30.61 -16.77
N SER A 246 -16.36 29.88 -17.88
CA SER A 246 -16.00 28.47 -18.03
C SER A 246 -14.49 28.23 -17.89
N SER A 247 -13.76 29.10 -17.19
CA SER A 247 -12.30 29.12 -17.29
C SER A 247 -11.62 29.46 -15.97
N VAL A 248 -11.64 28.51 -15.02
CA VAL A 248 -10.41 28.18 -14.29
C VAL A 248 -10.36 26.66 -14.13
N PHE A 249 -10.31 25.94 -15.25
CA PHE A 249 -9.85 24.54 -15.21
C PHE A 249 -8.35 24.58 -14.96
N THR A 250 -7.96 24.54 -13.68
CA THR A 250 -6.55 24.47 -13.30
C THR A 250 -6.01 23.11 -13.74
N ASN A 251 -5.09 23.10 -14.71
CA ASN A 251 -4.40 21.88 -15.08
C ASN A 251 -3.53 21.43 -13.90
N ILE A 252 -3.92 20.34 -13.24
CA ILE A 252 -3.29 19.80 -12.02
C ILE A 252 -1.79 19.53 -12.25
N ASN A 253 -1.41 19.16 -13.48
CA ASN A 253 -0.02 18.89 -13.83
C ASN A 253 0.85 20.16 -13.95
N LYS A 254 0.25 21.35 -13.89
CA LYS A 254 0.97 22.64 -13.88
C LYS A 254 1.07 23.25 -12.48
N VAL A 255 0.35 22.71 -11.50
CA VAL A 255 0.45 23.18 -10.12
C VAL A 255 1.65 22.49 -9.47
N SER A 256 2.55 23.29 -8.92
CA SER A 256 3.67 22.80 -8.12
C SER A 256 3.56 23.30 -6.69
N MET A 257 4.21 22.59 -5.78
CA MET A 257 4.41 23.04 -4.41
C MET A 257 5.78 22.59 -3.88
N PRO A 258 6.38 23.31 -2.91
CA PRO A 258 7.65 22.91 -2.33
C PRO A 258 7.59 21.52 -1.72
N MET A 259 8.63 20.70 -1.90
CA MET A 259 8.73 19.37 -1.28
C MET A 259 8.44 19.40 0.22
N ALA A 260 8.89 20.43 0.96
CA ALA A 260 8.57 20.60 2.37
C ALA A 260 7.06 20.64 2.70
N LYS A 261 6.20 21.12 1.78
CA LYS A 261 4.74 21.10 1.91
C LYS A 261 4.11 19.77 1.50
N ILE A 262 4.77 19.02 0.62
CA ILE A 262 4.32 17.69 0.16
C ILE A 262 4.54 16.64 1.24
N ILE A 263 5.64 16.73 1.99
CA ILE A 263 5.99 15.74 3.03
C ILE A 263 4.83 15.50 4.01
N PRO A 264 4.18 16.53 4.62
CA PRO A 264 3.01 16.31 5.46
C PRO A 264 1.81 15.69 4.74
N ILE A 265 1.60 15.98 3.45
CA ILE A 265 0.51 15.44 2.64
C ILE A 265 0.71 13.93 2.44
N ILE A 266 1.91 13.52 2.05
CA ILE A 266 2.28 12.10 1.88
C ILE A 266 2.21 11.39 3.23
N ASN A 267 2.76 12.00 4.29
CA ASN A 267 2.70 11.44 5.63
C ASN A 267 1.25 11.24 6.12
N GLY A 268 0.37 12.17 5.76
CA GLY A 268 -1.06 12.11 6.08
C GLY A 268 -1.83 10.99 5.37
N GLN A 269 -1.28 10.35 4.32
CA GLN A 269 -1.89 9.19 3.67
C GLN A 269 -1.81 7.92 4.52
N VAL A 270 -0.84 7.88 5.45
CA VAL A 270 -0.66 6.79 6.42
C VAL A 270 -0.60 7.40 7.83
N PRO A 271 -1.76 7.87 8.35
CA PRO A 271 -1.82 8.40 9.71
C PRO A 271 -1.54 7.26 10.72
N ASP A 272 -1.21 7.58 11.96
CA ASP A 272 -1.02 6.53 12.99
C ASP A 272 -2.36 5.98 13.50
N LYS A 273 -3.43 6.78 13.44
CA LYS A 273 -4.81 6.36 13.72
C LYS A 273 -5.62 6.27 12.42
N SER A 274 -6.18 5.09 12.13
CA SER A 274 -6.93 4.85 10.89
C SER A 274 -8.27 5.55 10.94
N THR A 275 -8.73 6.05 9.80
CA THR A 275 -10.06 6.65 9.63
C THR A 275 -10.79 5.92 8.50
N SER A 276 -12.12 5.84 8.57
CA SER A 276 -12.91 5.02 7.65
C SER A 276 -12.88 5.46 6.17
N LYS A 277 -12.28 6.61 5.86
CA LYS A 277 -12.14 7.16 4.51
C LYS A 277 -10.69 7.47 4.15
N ASP A 278 -9.72 6.88 4.86
CA ASP A 278 -8.31 7.03 4.49
C ASP A 278 -7.93 6.19 3.27
N PHE A 279 -6.84 6.60 2.63
CA PHE A 279 -6.20 5.90 1.51
C PHE A 279 -6.03 4.40 1.79
N GLN A 280 -5.64 4.03 3.01
CA GLN A 280 -5.38 2.64 3.39
C GLN A 280 -6.64 1.78 3.38
N SER A 281 -7.76 2.33 3.89
CA SER A 281 -9.05 1.65 3.90
C SER A 281 -9.57 1.43 2.48
N GLU A 282 -9.43 2.44 1.60
CA GLU A 282 -9.82 2.31 0.20
C GLU A 282 -8.93 1.32 -0.55
N LEU A 283 -7.61 1.36 -0.35
CA LEU A 283 -6.67 0.41 -0.94
C LEU A 283 -7.04 -1.03 -0.56
N LEU A 284 -7.28 -1.27 0.73
CA LEU A 284 -7.69 -2.58 1.23
C LEU A 284 -9.03 -3.02 0.63
N GLN A 285 -10.01 -2.13 0.55
CA GLN A 285 -11.30 -2.42 -0.08
C GLN A 285 -11.11 -2.80 -1.56
N ARG A 286 -10.31 -2.05 -2.32
CA ARG A 286 -10.03 -2.36 -3.73
C ARG A 286 -9.35 -3.71 -3.90
N LEU A 287 -8.38 -4.06 -3.06
CA LEU A 287 -7.71 -5.36 -3.08
C LEU A 287 -8.66 -6.51 -2.74
N VAL A 288 -9.52 -6.35 -1.72
CA VAL A 288 -10.50 -7.37 -1.34
C VAL A 288 -11.52 -7.61 -2.45
N LEU A 289 -11.95 -6.54 -3.13
CA LEU A 289 -12.96 -6.60 -4.18
C LEU A 289 -12.38 -6.86 -5.58
N ASN A 290 -11.05 -6.84 -5.75
CA ASN A 290 -10.38 -7.04 -7.02
C ASN A 290 -10.81 -8.36 -7.68
N ASN A 291 -11.25 -8.28 -8.94
CA ASN A 291 -11.77 -9.43 -9.68
C ASN A 291 -10.68 -10.41 -10.09
N GLU A 292 -9.49 -9.93 -10.47
CA GLU A 292 -8.35 -10.78 -10.85
C GLU A 292 -7.88 -11.63 -9.66
N LEU A 293 -7.79 -11.05 -8.45
CA LEU A 293 -7.47 -11.79 -7.21
C LEU A 293 -8.57 -12.80 -6.83
N LYS A 294 -9.84 -12.52 -7.16
CA LYS A 294 -10.93 -13.48 -6.97
C LYS A 294 -10.84 -14.63 -7.97
N THR A 295 -10.53 -14.33 -9.24
CA THR A 295 -10.32 -15.33 -10.29
C THR A 295 -9.13 -16.23 -9.95
N LEU A 296 -8.00 -15.66 -9.52
CA LEU A 296 -6.87 -16.44 -9.00
C LEU A 296 -7.31 -17.40 -7.90
N GLY A 297 -8.08 -16.89 -6.93
CA GLY A 297 -8.61 -17.72 -5.84
C GLY A 297 -9.50 -18.86 -6.34
N ALA A 298 -10.39 -18.60 -7.30
CA ALA A 298 -11.25 -19.63 -7.89
C ALA A 298 -10.45 -20.71 -8.63
N ASN A 299 -9.45 -20.31 -9.43
CA ASN A 299 -8.59 -21.23 -10.16
C ASN A 299 -7.79 -22.12 -9.21
N ILE A 300 -7.23 -21.54 -8.14
CA ILE A 300 -6.53 -22.28 -7.09
C ILE A 300 -7.49 -23.27 -6.42
N TYR A 301 -8.66 -22.79 -5.98
CA TYR A 301 -9.63 -23.65 -5.31
C TYR A 301 -10.03 -24.84 -6.18
N GLU A 302 -10.32 -24.60 -7.47
CA GLU A 302 -10.61 -25.65 -8.44
C GLU A 302 -9.44 -26.65 -8.55
N ALA A 303 -8.22 -26.16 -8.74
CA ALA A 303 -7.04 -27.01 -8.91
C ALA A 303 -6.78 -27.96 -7.71
N PHE A 304 -7.07 -27.52 -6.47
CA PHE A 304 -6.85 -28.33 -5.26
C PHE A 304 -8.08 -29.11 -4.79
N SER A 305 -9.27 -28.83 -5.35
CA SER A 305 -10.51 -29.53 -5.00
C SER A 305 -10.73 -30.83 -5.79
N PHE A 306 -10.10 -30.97 -6.96
CA PHE A 306 -10.27 -32.12 -7.86
C PHE A 306 -9.08 -33.10 -7.81
#